data_AF-A0A7J2IVI6-F1
#
_entry.id   AF-A0A7J2IVI6-F1
#
_cell.length_a   1.000
_cell.length_b   1.000
_cell.length_c   1.000
_cell.angle_alpha   90.00
_cell.angle_beta   90.00
_cell.angle_gamma   90.00
#
_symmetry.space_group_name_H-M   'P 1'
#
loop_
_entity.id
_entity.type
_entity.pdbx_description
1 polymer ?
#
loop_
_entity_poly.entity_id
_entity_poly.type
_entity_poly.pdbx_seq_one_letter_code
_entity_poly.pdbx_strand_id
1 'polypeptide(L)'
;RALGRALELEAELADLFERLMNILVRLEVLKFKREQLLAELKDLESKLRLKEARLRELVAKAKALGPRIPAPRPAEEIQDELRRVEGQLLALRDVGEEAERMYKRYSELYSELEAKARAVRERREEAMKEVRKRMEAWRSVVGKMVEDVSSRFRAILSRVQGDGSVSLVNAEDIEEAGVRITVGFRGSKPIELDAYTQSGGERSVATVAFLLALQQHVRSPFRAIDEYDVHLDPLNRRRLAEALVSVVEQSGVQYVVITPGPLPFAGKDVRILTVQCVEGESVVKLLRP
;
A
#
# COMPACT_ATOMS: atom_id res chain seq x y z
N ARG A 1 64.18 -12.02 -124.31
CA ARG A 1 63.80 -10.66 -123.84
C ARG A 1 62.29 -10.42 -123.94
N ALA A 2 61.61 -10.75 -125.04
CA ALA A 2 60.16 -10.55 -125.19
C ALA A 2 59.28 -11.44 -124.27
N LEU A 3 59.67 -12.71 -124.07
CA LEU A 3 58.90 -13.65 -123.24
C LEU A 3 58.83 -13.27 -121.75
N GLY A 4 59.91 -12.69 -121.20
CA GLY A 4 59.94 -12.25 -119.79
C GLY A 4 59.03 -11.05 -119.51
N ARG A 5 58.97 -10.09 -120.45
CA ARG A 5 58.02 -8.97 -120.38
C ARG A 5 56.57 -9.43 -120.51
N ALA A 6 56.31 -10.49 -121.29
CA ALA A 6 54.96 -11.06 -121.41
C ALA A 6 54.48 -11.68 -120.09
N LEU A 7 55.36 -12.40 -119.38
CA LEU A 7 55.04 -12.99 -118.07
C LEU A 7 54.88 -11.92 -116.96
N GLU A 8 55.67 -10.84 -116.99
CA GLU A 8 55.47 -9.68 -116.10
C GLU A 8 54.12 -9.00 -116.35
N LEU A 9 53.74 -8.80 -117.62
CA LEU A 9 52.43 -8.25 -118.00
C LEU A 9 51.26 -9.16 -117.61
N GLU A 10 51.40 -10.49 -117.71
CA GLU A 10 50.38 -11.43 -117.23
C GLU A 10 50.20 -11.37 -115.72
N ALA A 11 51.28 -11.24 -114.95
CA ALA A 11 51.22 -11.08 -113.50
C ALA A 11 50.57 -9.75 -113.08
N GLU A 12 50.90 -8.65 -113.78
CA GLU A 12 50.25 -7.34 -113.58
C GLU A 12 48.76 -7.38 -113.95
N LEU A 13 48.39 -8.07 -115.03
CA LEU A 13 46.99 -8.30 -115.41
C LEU A 13 46.24 -9.08 -114.34
N ALA A 14 46.84 -10.14 -113.78
CA ALA A 14 46.23 -10.94 -112.73
C ALA A 14 45.98 -10.11 -111.44
N ASP A 15 46.95 -9.31 -110.99
CA ASP A 15 46.80 -8.41 -109.83
C ASP A 15 45.74 -7.33 -110.09
N LEU A 16 45.71 -6.74 -111.30
CA LEU A 16 44.68 -5.77 -111.68
C LEU A 16 43.28 -6.41 -111.72
N PHE A 17 43.15 -7.64 -112.20
CA PHE A 17 41.90 -8.39 -112.18
C PHE A 17 41.43 -8.69 -110.76
N GLU A 18 42.33 -9.10 -109.88
CA GLU A 18 42.00 -9.36 -108.46
C GLU A 18 41.54 -8.08 -107.75
N ARG A 19 42.22 -6.95 -107.99
CA ARG A 19 41.79 -5.63 -107.48
C ARG A 19 40.44 -5.20 -108.05
N LEU A 20 40.21 -5.39 -109.34
CA LEU A 20 38.93 -5.08 -109.98
C LEU A 20 37.80 -5.90 -109.37
N MET A 21 38.01 -7.21 -109.18
CA MET A 21 37.04 -8.11 -108.56
C MET A 21 36.74 -7.71 -107.11
N ASN A 22 37.76 -7.38 -106.32
CA ASN A 22 37.57 -6.89 -104.95
C ASN A 22 36.76 -5.58 -104.89
N ILE A 23 37.00 -4.66 -105.82
CA ILE A 23 36.23 -3.41 -105.92
C ILE A 23 34.77 -3.70 -106.32
N LEU A 24 34.54 -4.58 -107.30
CA LEU A 24 33.19 -4.96 -107.74
C LEU A 24 32.38 -5.63 -106.62
N VAL A 25 32.98 -6.56 -105.88
CA VAL A 25 32.33 -7.19 -104.71
C VAL A 25 31.98 -6.14 -103.65
N ARG A 26 32.92 -5.22 -103.35
CA ARG A 26 32.70 -4.16 -102.36
C ARG A 26 31.60 -3.18 -102.80
N LEU A 27 31.53 -2.86 -104.10
CA LEU A 27 30.46 -2.05 -104.67
C LEU A 27 29.09 -2.70 -104.44
N GLU A 28 28.98 -4.00 -104.68
CA GLU A 28 27.70 -4.71 -104.55
C GLU A 28 27.25 -4.84 -103.09
N VAL A 29 28.19 -5.09 -102.16
CA VAL A 29 27.92 -5.04 -100.71
C VAL A 29 27.45 -3.66 -100.27
N LEU A 30 28.05 -2.58 -100.80
CA LEU A 30 27.63 -1.21 -100.48
C LEU A 30 26.26 -0.86 -101.05
N LYS A 31 25.91 -1.35 -102.25
CA LYS A 31 24.55 -1.20 -102.79
C LYS A 31 23.52 -1.92 -101.92
N PHE A 32 23.79 -3.16 -101.51
CA PHE A 32 22.92 -3.90 -100.61
C PHE A 32 22.72 -3.18 -99.26
N LYS A 33 23.81 -2.67 -98.65
CA LYS A 33 23.73 -1.85 -97.42
C LYS A 33 22.90 -0.58 -97.62
N ARG A 34 23.01 0.08 -98.78
CA ARG A 34 22.19 1.26 -99.11
C ARG A 34 20.72 0.91 -99.15
N GLU A 35 20.35 -0.20 -99.78
CA GLU A 35 18.96 -0.66 -99.86
C GLU A 35 18.40 -1.00 -98.46
N GLN A 36 19.18 -1.66 -97.62
CA GLN A 36 18.79 -1.98 -96.24
C GLN A 36 18.53 -0.70 -95.42
N LEU A 37 19.45 0.28 -95.47
CA LEU A 37 19.29 1.54 -94.76
C LEU A 37 18.10 2.37 -95.26
N LEU A 38 17.81 2.34 -96.57
CA LEU A 38 16.63 3.00 -97.12
C LEU A 38 15.33 2.35 -96.64
N ALA A 39 15.31 1.02 -96.46
CA ALA A 39 14.17 0.32 -95.88
C ALA A 39 13.96 0.68 -94.40
N GLU A 40 15.03 0.72 -93.60
CA GLU A 40 14.99 1.13 -92.19
C GLU A 40 14.53 2.59 -92.02
N LEU A 41 15.02 3.50 -92.88
CA LEU A 41 14.59 4.90 -92.89
C LEU A 41 13.08 5.01 -93.14
N LYS A 42 12.57 4.28 -94.13
CA LYS A 42 11.14 4.27 -94.47
C LYS A 42 10.28 3.72 -93.32
N ASP A 43 10.75 2.70 -92.61
CA ASP A 43 10.09 2.17 -91.42
C ASP A 43 10.06 3.20 -90.27
N LEU A 44 11.19 3.84 -89.98
CA LEU A 44 11.28 4.88 -88.94
C LEU A 44 10.39 6.09 -89.25
N GLU A 45 10.37 6.55 -90.50
CA GLU A 45 9.49 7.63 -90.95
C GLU A 45 8.01 7.28 -90.74
N SER A 46 7.63 6.02 -90.99
CA SER A 46 6.26 5.54 -90.78
C SER A 46 5.89 5.53 -89.29
N LYS A 47 6.80 5.07 -88.42
CA LYS A 47 6.60 5.04 -86.96
C LYS A 47 6.52 6.45 -86.38
N LEU A 48 7.36 7.36 -86.86
CA LEU A 48 7.34 8.76 -86.44
C LEU A 48 6.00 9.41 -86.78
N ARG A 49 5.53 9.23 -88.03
CA ARG A 49 4.20 9.74 -88.46
C ARG A 49 3.07 9.22 -87.59
N LEU A 50 3.08 7.93 -87.23
CA LEU A 50 2.07 7.34 -86.35
C LEU A 50 2.10 7.96 -84.95
N LYS A 51 3.29 8.14 -84.37
CA LYS A 51 3.46 8.74 -83.03
C LYS A 51 3.08 10.22 -83.03
N GLU A 52 3.42 10.97 -84.07
CA GLU A 52 3.02 12.37 -84.25
C GLU A 52 1.50 12.52 -84.38
N ALA A 53 0.84 11.64 -85.15
CA ALA A 53 -0.61 11.64 -85.27
C ALA A 53 -1.30 11.40 -83.91
N ARG A 54 -0.81 10.41 -83.15
CA ARG A 54 -1.32 10.11 -81.79
C ARG A 54 -1.06 11.26 -80.81
N LEU A 55 0.10 11.90 -80.89
CA LEU A 55 0.41 13.07 -80.08
C LEU A 55 -0.55 14.22 -80.39
N ARG A 56 -0.81 14.50 -81.67
CA ARG A 56 -1.78 15.53 -82.08
C ARG A 56 -3.18 15.24 -81.56
N GLU A 57 -3.63 14.00 -81.65
CA GLU A 57 -4.93 13.56 -81.12
C GLU A 57 -5.03 13.79 -79.60
N LEU A 58 -4.03 13.36 -78.84
CA LEU A 58 -4.00 13.52 -77.38
C LEU A 58 -3.96 14.99 -76.96
N VAL A 59 -3.19 15.81 -77.67
CA VAL A 59 -3.13 17.26 -77.42
C VAL A 59 -4.46 17.94 -77.75
N ALA A 60 -5.14 17.54 -78.82
CA ALA A 60 -6.47 18.05 -79.16
C ALA A 60 -7.50 17.69 -78.08
N LYS A 61 -7.50 16.44 -77.62
CA LYS A 61 -8.35 15.98 -76.49
C LYS A 61 -8.06 16.77 -75.22
N ALA A 62 -6.79 16.99 -74.88
CA ALA A 62 -6.40 17.77 -73.71
C ALA A 62 -6.86 19.22 -73.79
N LYS A 63 -6.71 19.88 -74.95
CA LYS A 63 -7.17 21.26 -75.16
C LYS A 63 -8.69 21.41 -75.09
N ALA A 64 -9.45 20.40 -75.51
CA ALA A 64 -10.91 20.38 -75.40
C ALA A 64 -11.40 20.35 -73.94
N LEU A 65 -10.60 19.78 -73.02
CA LEU A 65 -10.90 19.74 -71.58
C LEU A 65 -10.62 21.05 -70.85
N GLY A 66 -9.88 21.98 -71.47
CA GLY A 66 -9.57 23.29 -70.91
C GLY A 66 -8.06 23.58 -70.82
N PRO A 67 -7.69 24.76 -70.27
CA PRO A 67 -6.28 25.13 -70.11
C PRO A 67 -5.59 24.20 -69.10
N ARG A 68 -4.31 23.92 -69.33
CA ARG A 68 -3.48 23.16 -68.39
C ARG A 68 -3.42 23.92 -67.07
N ILE A 69 -3.96 23.31 -66.02
CA ILE A 69 -3.81 23.82 -64.66
C ILE A 69 -2.34 23.65 -64.26
N PRO A 70 -1.64 24.72 -63.84
CA PRO A 70 -0.30 24.58 -63.32
C PRO A 70 -0.34 23.67 -62.10
N ALA A 71 0.40 22.56 -62.14
CA ALA A 71 0.59 21.70 -60.97
C ALA A 71 1.65 22.36 -60.09
N PRO A 72 1.30 22.94 -58.93
CA PRO A 72 2.25 23.65 -58.09
C PRO A 72 3.27 22.71 -57.43
N ARG A 73 2.98 21.41 -57.40
CA ARG A 73 3.81 20.37 -56.80
C ARG A 73 3.91 19.16 -57.73
N PRO A 74 5.06 18.46 -57.75
CA PRO A 74 5.21 17.18 -58.43
C PRO A 74 4.21 16.14 -57.90
N ALA A 75 3.71 15.27 -58.78
CA ALA A 75 2.75 14.23 -58.40
C ALA A 75 3.31 13.23 -57.37
N GLU A 76 4.62 12.94 -57.44
CA GLU A 76 5.32 12.07 -56.49
C GLU A 76 5.28 12.65 -55.07
N GLU A 77 5.50 13.96 -54.93
CA GLU A 77 5.46 14.63 -53.62
C GLU A 77 4.07 14.54 -52.97
N ILE A 78 3.01 14.69 -53.77
CA ILE A 78 1.63 14.54 -53.31
C ILE A 78 1.34 13.10 -52.91
N GLN A 79 1.83 12.11 -53.67
CA GLN A 79 1.64 10.69 -53.36
C GLN A 79 2.38 10.27 -52.09
N ASP A 80 3.57 10.81 -51.86
CA ASP A 80 4.34 10.52 -50.65
C ASP A 80 3.70 11.18 -49.42
N GLU A 81 3.20 12.40 -49.55
CA GLU A 81 2.43 13.05 -48.49
C GLU A 81 1.13 12.30 -48.18
N LEU A 82 0.41 11.85 -49.21
CA LEU A 82 -0.80 11.05 -49.06
C LEU A 82 -0.53 9.76 -48.28
N ARG A 83 0.52 9.01 -48.66
CA ARG A 83 0.94 7.80 -47.95
C ARG A 83 1.29 8.07 -46.49
N ARG A 84 1.96 9.19 -46.20
CA ARG A 84 2.29 9.60 -44.83
C ARG A 84 1.03 9.89 -44.01
N VAL A 85 0.10 10.66 -44.55
CA VAL A 85 -1.15 11.03 -43.87
C VAL A 85 -2.04 9.79 -43.67
N GLU A 86 -2.14 8.92 -44.67
CA GLU A 86 -2.85 7.63 -44.55
C GLU A 86 -2.24 6.75 -43.45
N GLY A 87 -0.91 6.68 -43.37
CA GLY A 87 -0.23 5.98 -42.27
C GLY A 87 -0.54 6.55 -40.90
N GLN A 88 -0.60 7.88 -40.77
CA GLN A 88 -0.99 8.55 -39.52
C GLN A 88 -2.45 8.27 -39.13
N LEU A 89 -3.36 8.30 -40.10
CA LEU A 89 -4.78 7.99 -39.88
C LEU A 89 -4.98 6.52 -39.47
N LEU A 90 -4.24 5.60 -40.10
CA LEU A 90 -4.25 4.17 -39.74
C LEU A 90 -3.79 3.94 -38.30
N ALA A 91 -2.75 4.66 -37.85
CA ALA A 91 -2.27 4.57 -36.47
C ALA A 91 -3.29 5.07 -35.43
N LEU A 92 -4.18 5.98 -35.82
CA LEU A 92 -5.23 6.54 -34.95
C LEU A 92 -6.58 5.86 -35.13
N ARG A 93 -6.69 4.84 -36.00
CA ARG A 93 -7.95 4.20 -36.37
C ARG A 93 -8.71 3.60 -35.17
N ASP A 94 -7.97 3.13 -34.17
CA ASP A 94 -8.54 2.47 -33.00
C ASP A 94 -8.99 3.47 -31.91
N VAL A 95 -8.78 4.78 -32.10
CA VAL A 95 -9.30 5.84 -31.23
C VAL A 95 -10.76 6.10 -31.59
N GLY A 96 -11.68 5.51 -30.84
CA GLY A 96 -13.11 5.76 -31.00
C GLY A 96 -13.51 7.20 -30.68
N GLU A 97 -14.63 7.67 -31.22
CA GLU A 97 -15.18 9.02 -30.97
C GLU A 97 -15.47 9.30 -29.47
N GLU A 98 -15.58 8.25 -28.67
CA GLU A 98 -15.80 8.34 -27.23
C GLU A 98 -14.53 8.54 -26.41
N ALA A 99 -13.34 8.36 -27.02
CA ALA A 99 -12.06 8.39 -26.30
C ALA A 99 -11.83 9.71 -25.56
N GLU A 100 -12.17 10.84 -26.18
CA GLU A 100 -12.05 12.15 -25.54
C GLU A 100 -13.01 12.31 -24.35
N ARG A 101 -14.27 11.86 -24.51
CA ARG A 101 -15.29 11.89 -23.44
C ARG A 101 -14.90 10.97 -22.28
N MET A 102 -14.38 9.78 -22.58
CA MET A 102 -13.86 8.84 -21.59
C MET A 102 -12.66 9.44 -20.86
N TYR A 103 -11.69 9.99 -21.58
CA TYR A 103 -10.51 10.63 -20.99
C TYR A 103 -10.91 11.74 -20.02
N LYS A 104 -11.78 12.66 -20.43
CA LYS A 104 -12.28 13.75 -19.57
C LYS A 104 -12.92 13.21 -18.30
N ARG A 105 -13.86 12.25 -18.44
CA ARG A 105 -14.54 11.63 -17.30
C ARG A 105 -13.57 10.93 -16.34
N TYR A 106 -12.62 10.15 -16.87
CA TYR A 106 -11.64 9.45 -16.04
C TYR A 106 -10.65 10.40 -15.39
N SER A 107 -10.26 11.50 -16.06
CA SER A 107 -9.41 12.53 -15.47
C SER A 107 -10.11 13.23 -14.31
N GLU A 108 -11.39 13.60 -14.46
CA GLU A 108 -12.19 14.20 -13.39
C GLU A 108 -12.35 13.25 -12.21
N LEU A 109 -12.71 11.98 -12.49
CA LEU A 109 -12.82 10.95 -11.46
C LEU A 109 -11.50 10.71 -10.74
N TYR A 110 -10.38 10.69 -11.47
CA TYR A 110 -9.05 10.55 -10.89
C TYR A 110 -8.74 11.69 -9.92
N SER A 111 -8.95 12.94 -10.33
CA SER A 111 -8.73 14.10 -9.48
C SER A 111 -9.62 14.10 -8.23
N GLU A 112 -10.88 13.69 -8.35
CA GLU A 112 -11.79 13.54 -7.22
C GLU A 112 -11.30 12.47 -6.24
N LEU A 113 -10.91 11.29 -6.74
CA LEU A 113 -10.41 10.20 -5.93
C LEU A 113 -9.08 10.55 -5.24
N GLU A 114 -8.19 11.26 -5.93
CA GLU A 114 -6.94 11.75 -5.36
C GLU A 114 -7.19 12.72 -4.20
N ALA A 115 -8.11 13.67 -4.37
CA ALA A 115 -8.50 14.61 -3.33
C ALA A 115 -9.11 13.90 -2.10
N LYS A 116 -10.02 12.94 -2.34
CA LYS A 116 -10.60 12.11 -1.27
C LYS A 116 -9.54 11.29 -0.53
N ALA A 117 -8.62 10.66 -1.26
CA ALA A 117 -7.55 9.87 -0.67
C ALA A 117 -6.63 10.74 0.21
N ARG A 118 -6.31 11.96 -0.22
CA ARG A 118 -5.56 12.93 0.58
C ARG A 118 -6.29 13.32 1.86
N ALA A 119 -7.57 13.69 1.75
CA ALA A 119 -8.38 14.06 2.91
C ALA A 119 -8.51 12.93 3.93
N VAL A 120 -8.67 11.67 3.48
CA VAL A 120 -8.73 10.50 4.36
C VAL A 120 -7.39 10.26 5.05
N ARG A 121 -6.26 10.42 4.35
CA ARG A 121 -4.93 10.30 4.95
C ARG A 121 -4.70 11.33 6.05
N GLU A 122 -5.05 12.59 5.80
CA GLU A 122 -4.92 13.68 6.77
C GLU A 122 -5.78 13.42 8.02
N ARG A 123 -7.06 13.06 7.84
CA ARG A 123 -7.96 12.71 8.95
C ARG A 123 -7.45 11.51 9.76
N ARG A 124 -6.90 10.49 9.09
CA ARG A 124 -6.29 9.34 9.76
C ARG A 124 -5.10 9.77 10.62
N GLU A 125 -4.24 10.63 10.08
CA GLU A 125 -3.07 11.11 10.83
C GLU A 125 -3.48 11.91 12.07
N GLU A 126 -4.47 12.80 11.94
CA GLU A 126 -5.02 13.57 13.05
C GLU A 126 -5.66 12.66 14.12
N ALA A 127 -6.48 11.70 13.70
CA ALA A 127 -7.07 10.72 14.61
C ALA A 127 -5.99 9.91 15.36
N MET A 128 -4.93 9.48 14.66
CA MET A 128 -3.83 8.75 15.30
C MET A 128 -3.04 9.61 16.28
N LYS A 129 -2.89 10.92 16.03
CA LYS A 129 -2.27 11.85 16.99
C LYS A 129 -3.11 11.97 18.26
N GLU A 130 -4.43 12.09 18.13
CA GLU A 130 -5.34 12.15 19.27
C GLU A 130 -5.33 10.84 20.08
N VAL A 131 -5.33 9.68 19.41
CA VAL A 131 -5.21 8.37 20.07
C VAL A 131 -3.92 8.29 20.88
N ARG A 132 -2.77 8.69 20.32
CA ARG A 132 -1.48 8.70 21.04
C ARG A 132 -1.52 9.59 22.28
N LYS A 133 -2.07 10.79 22.15
CA LYS A 133 -2.21 11.73 23.27
C LYS A 133 -3.08 11.14 24.40
N ARG A 134 -4.19 10.50 24.05
CA ARG A 134 -5.08 9.85 25.03
C ARG A 134 -4.41 8.64 25.68
N MET A 135 -3.65 7.86 24.90
CA MET A 135 -2.87 6.73 25.40
C MET A 135 -1.83 7.19 26.42
N GLU A 136 -1.08 8.25 26.14
CA GLU A 136 -0.11 8.84 27.08
C GLU A 136 -0.79 9.33 28.38
N ALA A 137 -1.92 10.03 28.25
CA ALA A 137 -2.70 10.48 29.40
C ALA A 137 -3.19 9.30 30.25
N TRP A 138 -3.72 8.25 29.61
CA TRP A 138 -4.14 7.02 30.27
C TRP A 138 -2.97 6.35 31.02
N ARG A 139 -1.82 6.16 30.37
CA ARG A 139 -0.61 5.59 31.00
C ARG A 139 -0.18 6.40 32.21
N SER A 140 -0.21 7.72 32.12
CA SER A 140 0.16 8.60 33.24
C SER A 140 -0.81 8.47 34.42
N VAL A 141 -2.13 8.47 34.16
CA VAL A 141 -3.15 8.39 35.21
C VAL A 141 -3.18 7.01 35.85
N VAL A 142 -3.24 5.95 35.04
CA VAL A 142 -3.29 4.57 35.54
C VAL A 142 -1.97 4.16 36.16
N GLY A 143 -0.83 4.58 35.59
CA GLY A 143 0.50 4.33 36.16
C GLY A 143 0.62 4.89 37.57
N LYS A 144 0.27 6.18 37.76
CA LYS A 144 0.27 6.81 39.09
C LYS A 144 -0.67 6.11 40.08
N MET A 145 -1.88 5.75 39.62
CA MET A 145 -2.83 5.00 40.44
C MET A 145 -2.27 3.64 40.87
N VAL A 146 -1.63 2.90 39.96
CA VAL A 146 -1.02 1.60 40.27
C VAL A 146 0.18 1.77 41.22
N GLU A 147 1.00 2.80 41.07
CA GLU A 147 2.09 3.14 42.00
C GLU A 147 1.56 3.43 43.41
N ASP A 148 0.52 4.26 43.52
CA ASP A 148 -0.14 4.56 44.80
C ASP A 148 -0.72 3.31 45.46
N VAL A 149 -1.40 2.46 44.67
CA VAL A 149 -1.94 1.17 45.12
C VAL A 149 -0.80 0.25 45.58
N SER A 150 0.29 0.16 44.82
CA SER A 150 1.46 -0.68 45.14
C SER A 150 2.12 -0.28 46.45
N SER A 151 2.31 1.03 46.68
CA SER A 151 2.87 1.55 47.93
C SER A 151 2.01 1.17 49.14
N ARG A 152 0.68 1.29 49.03
CA ARG A 152 -0.23 0.92 50.12
C ARG A 152 -0.37 -0.57 50.31
N PHE A 153 -0.42 -1.31 49.21
CA PHE A 153 -0.42 -2.77 49.23
C PHE A 153 0.78 -3.30 50.02
N ARG A 154 1.98 -2.77 49.75
CA ARG A 154 3.19 -3.09 50.52
C ARG A 154 3.07 -2.71 51.99
N ALA A 155 2.53 -1.53 52.31
CA ALA A 155 2.34 -1.09 53.70
C ALA A 155 1.31 -1.92 54.48
N ILE A 156 0.30 -2.48 53.81
CA ILE A 156 -0.66 -3.40 54.42
C ILE A 156 0.00 -4.77 54.63
N LEU A 157 0.70 -5.28 53.61
CA LEU A 157 1.42 -6.56 53.68
C LEU A 157 2.50 -6.57 54.77
N SER A 158 3.21 -5.47 54.98
CA SER A 158 4.25 -5.39 56.01
C SER A 158 3.69 -5.63 57.43
N ARG A 159 2.43 -5.27 57.70
CA ARG A 159 1.75 -5.52 58.98
C ARG A 159 1.47 -7.00 59.23
N VAL A 160 1.38 -7.79 58.16
CA VAL A 160 1.16 -9.25 58.20
C VAL A 160 2.43 -10.05 57.92
N GLN A 161 3.62 -9.42 58.03
CA GLN A 161 4.92 -10.03 57.71
C GLN A 161 5.00 -10.54 56.26
N GLY A 162 4.30 -9.86 55.35
CA GLY A 162 4.41 -10.04 53.92
C GLY A 162 5.12 -8.87 53.24
N ASP A 163 5.54 -9.10 52.00
CA ASP A 163 6.04 -8.09 51.08
C ASP A 163 5.46 -8.35 49.69
N GLY A 164 5.40 -7.31 48.87
CA GLY A 164 4.78 -7.43 47.56
C GLY A 164 4.76 -6.13 46.77
N SER A 165 4.34 -6.26 45.52
CA SER A 165 4.17 -5.13 44.61
C SER A 165 3.06 -5.40 43.60
N VAL A 166 2.41 -4.31 43.21
CA VAL A 166 1.47 -4.25 42.10
C VAL A 166 2.15 -3.45 40.98
N SER A 167 2.07 -3.95 39.74
CA SER A 167 2.61 -3.25 38.57
C SER A 167 1.67 -3.40 37.37
N LEU A 168 1.70 -2.39 36.48
CA LEU A 168 0.99 -2.41 35.21
C LEU A 168 1.86 -3.12 34.17
N VAL A 169 1.30 -4.09 33.46
CA VAL A 169 1.97 -4.83 32.38
C VAL A 169 1.29 -4.52 31.06
N ASN A 170 2.04 -4.65 29.95
CA ASN A 170 1.54 -4.38 28.59
C ASN A 170 0.91 -3.00 28.42
N ALA A 171 1.38 -1.98 29.15
CA ALA A 171 0.83 -0.63 29.12
C ALA A 171 0.90 0.06 27.73
N GLU A 172 1.56 -0.56 26.76
CA GLU A 172 1.62 -0.05 25.39
C GLU A 172 0.27 -0.16 24.66
N ASP A 173 -0.52 -1.18 25.01
CA ASP A 173 -1.83 -1.47 24.43
C ASP A 173 -2.86 -1.60 25.55
N ILE A 174 -3.93 -0.81 25.51
CA ILE A 174 -4.98 -0.81 26.54
C ILE A 174 -5.74 -2.13 26.54
N GLU A 175 -5.89 -2.80 25.39
CA GLU A 175 -6.65 -4.05 25.29
C GLU A 175 -5.90 -5.22 25.93
N GLU A 176 -4.57 -5.21 25.85
CA GLU A 176 -3.68 -6.22 26.42
C GLU A 176 -3.12 -5.81 27.80
N ALA A 177 -3.45 -4.60 28.26
CA ALA A 177 -2.99 -4.07 29.54
C ALA A 177 -3.53 -4.90 30.70
N GLY A 178 -2.64 -5.25 31.61
CA GLY A 178 -2.96 -6.08 32.77
C GLY A 178 -2.32 -5.57 34.05
N VAL A 179 -2.75 -6.15 35.17
CA VAL A 179 -2.15 -5.89 36.49
C VAL A 179 -1.42 -7.14 36.95
N ARG A 180 -0.13 -7.00 37.25
CA ARG A 180 0.69 -8.05 37.86
C ARG A 180 0.80 -7.79 39.35
N ILE A 181 0.44 -8.79 40.16
CA ILE A 181 0.55 -8.76 41.62
C ILE A 181 1.59 -9.79 42.03
N THR A 182 2.54 -9.36 42.85
CA THR A 182 3.58 -10.23 43.43
C THR A 182 3.52 -10.17 44.94
N VAL A 183 3.67 -11.32 45.60
CA VAL A 183 3.62 -11.45 47.06
C VAL A 183 4.62 -12.48 47.58
N GLY A 184 5.17 -12.20 48.76
CA GLY A 184 6.00 -13.11 49.54
C GLY A 184 5.67 -12.94 51.02
N PHE A 185 5.80 -14.01 51.80
CA PHE A 185 5.50 -14.02 53.24
C PHE A 185 6.68 -14.61 54.01
N ARG A 186 6.87 -14.16 55.25
CA ARG A 186 7.90 -14.70 56.17
C ARG A 186 9.32 -14.67 55.57
N GLY A 187 9.62 -13.65 54.79
CA GLY A 187 10.94 -13.46 54.16
C GLY A 187 11.17 -14.25 52.86
N SER A 188 10.16 -14.94 52.33
CA SER A 188 10.23 -15.51 50.98
C SER A 188 10.29 -14.42 49.91
N LYS A 189 10.96 -14.70 48.80
CA LYS A 189 11.00 -13.77 47.66
C LYS A 189 9.58 -13.60 47.09
N PRO A 190 9.14 -12.36 46.81
CA PRO A 190 7.85 -12.15 46.17
C PRO A 190 7.78 -12.84 44.81
N ILE A 191 6.73 -13.63 44.62
CA ILE A 191 6.40 -14.33 43.38
C ILE A 191 5.01 -13.91 42.91
N GLU A 192 4.69 -14.12 41.64
CA GLU A 192 3.36 -13.78 41.12
C GLU A 192 2.26 -14.49 41.92
N LEU A 193 1.23 -13.72 42.27
CA LEU A 193 0.05 -14.22 42.97
C LEU A 193 -0.70 -15.14 42.02
N ASP A 194 -0.62 -16.45 42.28
CA ASP A 194 -1.21 -17.48 41.44
C ASP A 194 -1.86 -18.55 42.34
N ALA A 195 -2.87 -19.24 41.82
CA ALA A 195 -3.58 -20.26 42.57
C ALA A 195 -2.68 -21.43 43.03
N TYR A 196 -1.53 -21.62 42.38
CA TYR A 196 -0.64 -22.77 42.57
C TYR A 196 0.57 -22.51 43.47
N THR A 197 0.90 -21.24 43.75
CA THR A 197 2.20 -20.88 44.35
C THR A 197 2.12 -20.38 45.80
N GLN A 198 0.95 -19.93 46.25
CA GLN A 198 0.73 -19.51 47.64
C GLN A 198 -0.22 -20.44 48.38
N SER A 199 -0.06 -20.54 49.71
CA SER A 199 -1.04 -21.25 50.55
C SER A 199 -2.40 -20.53 50.50
N GLY A 200 -3.50 -21.26 50.73
CA GLY A 200 -4.85 -20.67 50.70
C GLY A 200 -5.04 -19.47 51.63
N GLY A 201 -4.36 -19.48 52.79
CA GLY A 201 -4.35 -18.35 53.73
C GLY A 201 -3.56 -17.15 53.21
N GLU A 202 -2.35 -17.35 52.69
CA GLU A 202 -1.51 -16.29 52.11
C GLU A 202 -2.17 -15.63 50.90
N ARG A 203 -2.81 -16.43 50.04
CA ARG A 203 -3.60 -15.92 48.91
C ARG A 203 -4.75 -15.03 49.39
N SER A 204 -5.45 -15.46 50.44
CA SER A 204 -6.57 -14.68 51.01
C SER A 204 -6.09 -13.35 51.60
N VAL A 205 -4.97 -13.37 52.35
CA VAL A 205 -4.35 -12.15 52.88
C VAL A 205 -3.94 -11.20 51.75
N ALA A 206 -3.28 -11.72 50.71
CA ALA A 206 -2.85 -10.94 49.56
C ALA A 206 -4.03 -10.29 48.83
N THR A 207 -5.09 -11.06 48.56
CA THR A 207 -6.28 -10.54 47.87
C THR A 207 -6.97 -9.45 48.68
N VAL A 208 -7.17 -9.64 49.99
CA VAL A 208 -7.81 -8.61 50.83
C VAL A 208 -6.92 -7.38 50.96
N ALA A 209 -5.60 -7.56 51.10
CA ALA A 209 -4.66 -6.43 51.12
C ALA A 209 -4.72 -5.61 49.83
N PHE A 210 -4.84 -6.28 48.68
CA PHE A 210 -4.98 -5.61 47.38
C PHE A 210 -6.31 -4.84 47.27
N LEU A 211 -7.43 -5.46 47.66
CA LEU A 211 -8.74 -4.80 47.67
C LEU A 211 -8.76 -3.59 48.60
N LEU A 212 -8.17 -3.68 49.80
CA LEU A 212 -8.04 -2.55 50.71
C LEU A 212 -7.17 -1.43 50.14
N ALA A 213 -6.07 -1.76 49.45
CA ALA A 213 -5.22 -0.78 48.78
C ALA A 213 -5.95 -0.06 47.62
N LEU A 214 -6.88 -0.73 46.93
CA LEU A 214 -7.71 -0.13 45.89
C LEU A 214 -8.80 0.80 46.42
N GLN A 215 -9.35 0.52 47.61
CA GLN A 215 -10.51 1.25 48.15
C GLN A 215 -10.30 2.76 48.28
N GLN A 216 -9.07 3.23 48.48
CA GLN A 216 -8.77 4.67 48.54
C GLN A 216 -9.17 5.44 47.27
N HIS A 217 -9.15 4.78 46.11
CA HIS A 217 -9.48 5.40 44.83
C HIS A 217 -10.98 5.29 44.50
N VAL A 218 -11.74 4.53 45.31
CA VAL A 218 -13.18 4.41 45.20
C VAL A 218 -13.85 5.57 45.92
N ARG A 219 -14.49 6.48 45.17
CA ARG A 219 -15.27 7.58 45.74
C ARG A 219 -16.65 7.07 46.18
N SER A 220 -16.73 6.57 47.41
CA SER A 220 -17.99 6.20 48.05
C SER A 220 -18.01 6.73 49.49
N PRO A 221 -19.11 7.39 49.93
CA PRO A 221 -19.25 7.86 51.31
C PRO A 221 -19.46 6.72 52.31
N PHE A 222 -19.76 5.52 51.82
CA PHE A 222 -20.05 4.33 52.61
C PHE A 222 -19.43 3.09 51.96
N ARG A 223 -18.83 2.20 52.76
CA ARG A 223 -18.21 0.96 52.29
C ARG A 223 -18.62 -0.22 53.16
N ALA A 224 -19.02 -1.33 52.53
CA ALA A 224 -19.32 -2.57 53.21
C ALA A 224 -18.30 -3.65 52.81
N ILE A 225 -17.81 -4.41 53.78
CA ILE A 225 -16.89 -5.53 53.59
C ILE A 225 -17.51 -6.74 54.28
N ASP A 226 -17.69 -7.82 53.54
CA ASP A 226 -18.28 -9.06 54.05
C ASP A 226 -17.26 -10.20 54.01
N GLU A 227 -17.28 -11.04 55.05
CA GLU A 227 -16.53 -12.30 55.16
C GLU A 227 -15.03 -12.24 54.79
N TYR A 228 -14.38 -11.08 55.00
CA TYR A 228 -13.00 -10.86 54.58
C TYR A 228 -11.96 -11.76 55.29
N ASP A 229 -12.35 -12.39 56.40
CA ASP A 229 -11.46 -13.12 57.29
C ASP A 229 -11.74 -14.63 57.42
N VAL A 230 -12.69 -15.17 56.64
CA VAL A 230 -13.13 -16.57 56.71
C VAL A 230 -11.99 -17.57 56.48
N HIS A 231 -11.05 -17.24 55.58
CA HIS A 231 -9.93 -18.11 55.20
C HIS A 231 -8.61 -17.73 55.90
N LEU A 232 -8.67 -16.86 56.92
CA LEU A 232 -7.50 -16.38 57.63
C LEU A 232 -7.31 -17.11 58.96
N ASP A 233 -6.06 -17.46 59.25
CA ASP A 233 -5.68 -17.92 60.58
C ASP A 233 -5.86 -16.81 61.63
N PRO A 234 -6.01 -17.15 62.93
CA PRO A 234 -6.30 -16.17 63.98
C PRO A 234 -5.29 -15.02 64.09
N LEU A 235 -4.00 -15.27 63.81
CA LEU A 235 -2.96 -14.25 63.89
C LEU A 235 -3.08 -13.25 62.74
N ASN A 236 -3.22 -13.74 61.50
CA ASN A 236 -3.37 -12.89 60.33
C ASN A 236 -4.71 -12.15 60.32
N ARG A 237 -5.79 -12.79 60.79
CA ARG A 237 -7.10 -12.14 61.01
C ARG A 237 -6.96 -10.92 61.91
N ARG A 238 -6.29 -11.07 63.07
CA ARG A 238 -6.08 -9.96 64.00
C ARG A 238 -5.28 -8.82 63.37
N ARG A 239 -4.14 -9.14 62.74
CA ARG A 239 -3.28 -8.15 62.09
C ARG A 239 -3.99 -7.40 60.97
N LEU A 240 -4.81 -8.09 60.17
CA LEU A 240 -5.58 -7.49 59.09
C LEU A 240 -6.71 -6.62 59.61
N ALA A 241 -7.39 -7.04 60.69
CA ALA A 241 -8.39 -6.23 61.37
C ALA A 241 -7.77 -4.91 61.91
N GLU A 242 -6.58 -4.99 62.52
CA GLU A 242 -5.84 -3.81 62.97
C GLU A 242 -5.42 -2.90 61.81
N ALA A 243 -5.01 -3.48 60.68
CA ALA A 243 -4.70 -2.74 59.45
C ALA A 243 -5.93 -2.03 58.88
N LEU A 244 -7.08 -2.72 58.81
CA LEU A 244 -8.34 -2.19 58.33
C LEU A 244 -8.76 -0.97 59.16
N VAL A 245 -8.80 -1.08 60.49
CA VAL A 245 -9.20 0.06 61.34
C VAL A 245 -8.29 1.27 61.14
N SER A 246 -6.98 1.05 61.04
CA SER A 246 -6.03 2.14 60.77
C SER A 246 -6.28 2.84 59.43
N VAL A 247 -6.75 2.10 58.41
CA VAL A 247 -7.13 2.69 57.11
C VAL A 247 -8.44 3.46 57.24
N VAL A 248 -9.43 2.91 57.96
CA VAL A 248 -10.74 3.56 58.19
C VAL A 248 -10.57 4.89 58.91
N GLU A 249 -9.82 4.93 60.02
CA GLU A 249 -9.54 6.13 60.82
C GLU A 249 -8.92 7.26 59.99
N GLN A 250 -8.12 6.92 58.99
CA GLN A 250 -7.45 7.90 58.12
C GLN A 250 -8.29 8.31 56.90
N SER A 251 -9.37 7.59 56.61
CA SER A 251 -10.14 7.75 55.35
C SER A 251 -11.28 8.77 55.44
N GLY A 252 -11.81 9.04 56.63
CA GLY A 252 -13.02 9.87 56.81
C GLY A 252 -14.29 9.27 56.19
N VAL A 253 -14.28 7.98 55.84
CA VAL A 253 -15.40 7.26 55.21
C VAL A 253 -16.03 6.30 56.22
N GLN A 254 -17.35 6.11 56.15
CA GLN A 254 -18.04 5.13 57.00
C GLN A 254 -17.85 3.71 56.47
N TYR A 255 -17.46 2.79 57.36
CA TYR A 255 -17.29 1.37 57.05
C TYR A 255 -18.28 0.50 57.82
N VAL A 256 -18.80 -0.52 57.15
CA VAL A 256 -19.53 -1.65 57.74
C VAL A 256 -18.76 -2.91 57.43
N VAL A 257 -18.38 -3.64 58.48
CA VAL A 257 -17.61 -4.88 58.34
C VAL A 257 -18.44 -6.00 58.94
N ILE A 258 -18.69 -7.03 58.15
CA ILE A 258 -19.40 -8.23 58.54
C ILE A 258 -18.36 -9.35 58.63
N THR A 259 -18.32 -10.02 59.78
CA THR A 259 -17.38 -11.12 60.03
C THR A 259 -18.00 -12.10 61.03
N PRO A 260 -17.76 -13.42 60.85
CA PRO A 260 -18.18 -14.44 61.82
C PRO A 260 -17.25 -14.51 63.05
N GLY A 261 -16.08 -13.86 63.01
CA GLY A 261 -15.04 -13.97 64.03
C GLY A 261 -15.12 -12.91 65.13
N PRO A 262 -14.59 -13.19 66.33
CA PRO A 262 -14.40 -12.17 67.35
C PRO A 262 -13.37 -11.14 66.85
N LEU A 263 -13.74 -9.87 66.92
CA LEU A 263 -12.91 -8.77 66.42
C LEU A 263 -12.05 -8.16 67.54
N PRO A 264 -10.76 -7.90 67.28
CA PRO A 264 -9.85 -7.27 68.25
C PRO A 264 -10.04 -5.74 68.31
N PHE A 265 -11.29 -5.25 68.34
CA PHE A 265 -11.62 -3.82 68.24
C PHE A 265 -11.87 -3.13 69.59
N ALA A 266 -11.60 -3.80 70.71
CA ALA A 266 -11.78 -3.24 72.05
C ALA A 266 -11.02 -1.91 72.19
N GLY A 267 -11.72 -0.85 72.64
CA GLY A 267 -11.15 0.47 72.91
C GLY A 267 -11.00 1.41 71.70
N LYS A 268 -11.52 1.07 70.52
CA LYS A 268 -11.56 1.95 69.35
C LYS A 268 -12.98 2.51 69.11
N ASP A 269 -13.11 3.60 68.35
CA ASP A 269 -14.42 4.17 67.96
C ASP A 269 -15.12 3.29 66.92
N VAL A 270 -15.55 2.10 67.36
CA VAL A 270 -16.19 1.06 66.55
C VAL A 270 -17.45 0.62 67.25
N ARG A 271 -18.60 0.66 66.55
CA ARG A 271 -19.85 0.07 67.04
C ARG A 271 -19.92 -1.39 66.62
N ILE A 272 -20.03 -2.28 67.59
CA ILE A 272 -20.10 -3.72 67.35
C ILE A 272 -21.56 -4.16 67.48
N LEU A 273 -22.13 -4.66 66.39
CA LEU A 273 -23.46 -5.29 66.37
C LEU A 273 -23.27 -6.80 66.26
N THR A 274 -23.84 -7.55 67.20
CA THR A 274 -23.87 -9.01 67.13
C THR A 274 -25.24 -9.47 66.67
N VAL A 275 -25.27 -10.43 65.75
CA VAL A 275 -26.50 -11.06 65.26
C VAL A 275 -26.45 -12.52 65.67
N GLN A 276 -27.46 -12.97 66.41
CA GLN A 276 -27.55 -14.34 66.92
C GLN A 276 -28.90 -14.95 66.54
N CYS A 277 -28.91 -16.20 66.06
CA CYS A 277 -30.15 -16.95 65.89
C CYS A 277 -30.54 -17.59 67.22
N VAL A 278 -31.68 -17.20 67.79
CA VAL A 278 -32.24 -17.74 69.03
C VAL A 278 -33.64 -18.25 68.71
N GLU A 279 -33.89 -19.55 68.92
CA GLU A 279 -35.20 -20.18 68.67
C GLU A 279 -35.75 -19.97 67.24
N GLY A 280 -34.88 -19.80 66.25
CA GLY A 280 -35.27 -19.57 64.85
C GLY A 280 -35.46 -18.09 64.47
N GLU A 281 -35.34 -17.16 65.42
CA GLU A 281 -35.40 -15.72 65.19
C GLU A 281 -34.00 -15.08 65.22
N SER A 282 -33.75 -14.12 64.33
CA SER A 282 -32.50 -13.34 64.32
C SER A 282 -32.58 -12.18 65.31
N VAL A 283 -31.84 -12.27 66.40
CA VAL A 283 -31.77 -11.24 67.45
C VAL A 283 -30.50 -10.41 67.26
N VAL A 284 -30.66 -9.09 67.17
CA VAL A 284 -29.55 -8.13 67.06
C VAL A 284 -29.27 -7.50 68.43
N LYS A 285 -28.01 -7.50 68.86
CA LYS A 285 -27.56 -6.85 70.10
C LYS A 285 -26.41 -5.88 69.81
N LEU A 286 -26.48 -4.71 70.43
CA LEU A 286 -25.36 -3.76 70.43
C LEU A 286 -24.39 -4.14 71.56
N LEU A 287 -23.16 -4.49 71.19
CA LEU A 287 -22.09 -4.72 72.14
C LEU A 287 -21.50 -3.35 72.49
N ARG A 288 -21.77 -2.87 73.72
CA ARG A 288 -21.13 -1.66 74.22
C ARG A 288 -19.65 -1.97 74.51
N PRO A 289 -18.72 -1.07 74.17
CA PRO A 289 -17.29 -1.26 74.42
C PRO A 289 -16.98 -1.45 75.90
#